data_AF-A0AA39CKN3-F1
#
_entry.id   AF-A0AA39CKN3-F1
#
_cell.length_a   1.000
_cell.length_b   1.000
_cell.length_c   1.000
_cell.angle_alpha   90.00
_cell.angle_beta   90.00
_cell.angle_gamma   90.00
#
_symmetry.space_group_name_H-M   'P 1'
#
loop_
_entity.id
_entity.type
_entity.pdbx_description
1 polymer ?
#
loop_
_entity_poly.entity_id
_entity_poly.type
_entity_poly.pdbx_seq_one_letter_code
_entity_poly.pdbx_strand_id
1 'polypeptide(L)'
;MIKEMVLATSSLIESNELRLSLLQENLVYQANYKRVIRHLTSAKVPSTEYILMACLLLACCDFCLGEFQTGMQHITSGIRILDGWYRSYLMNKVTTQEVNLILTELAPLFASVVQKIPTYGLSVGLHPGIMLKLVPSRELPHVPKTFSNIHQARHTLDGIAHLVVKLMHPPTDLFETASLVPQLKISVEQFRTALESFESQLPPKKRDRLEVWLSLMRAHHRVLTITATVFPIPNDFSTAYVPFRSDFEAILDEYAKFILVGPRATILTQPAMSSDADRLQWHSGFIPPLFFVATRCSIPHTRLKALYLLKSLRVQEKNWNSCIAATAAETSMKHMNTPFGGQSLAGQEAITIPGCLCNQRFDWSHVRHLIETSGYQGATMTLLADCTCAMGR
;
A
#
# COMPACT_ATOMS: atom_id res chain seq x y z
N MET A 1 27.49 -3.12 -5.70
CA MET A 1 26.23 -3.62 -5.12
C MET A 1 25.30 -2.53 -4.56
N ILE A 2 25.56 -1.88 -3.41
CA ILE A 2 24.62 -0.86 -2.83
C ILE A 2 24.26 0.23 -3.84
N LYS A 3 25.27 0.81 -4.51
CA LYS A 3 25.05 1.82 -5.56
C LYS A 3 24.09 1.34 -6.66
N GLU A 4 24.23 0.10 -7.11
CA GLU A 4 23.39 -0.46 -8.16
C GLU A 4 21.96 -0.69 -7.66
N MET A 5 21.79 -1.14 -6.41
CA MET A 5 20.48 -1.29 -5.80
C MET A 5 19.75 0.05 -5.70
N VAL A 6 20.42 1.09 -5.20
CA VAL A 6 19.85 2.44 -5.06
C VAL A 6 19.52 3.04 -6.43
N LEU A 7 20.37 2.84 -7.44
CA LEU A 7 20.11 3.31 -8.81
C LEU A 7 18.94 2.56 -9.46
N ALA A 8 18.83 1.25 -9.24
CA ALA A 8 17.72 0.46 -9.76
C ALA A 8 16.39 0.94 -9.14
N THR A 9 16.32 1.03 -7.82
CA THR A 9 15.09 1.46 -7.12
C THR A 9 14.73 2.91 -7.41
N SER A 10 15.71 3.83 -7.39
CA SER A 10 15.45 5.25 -7.67
C SER A 10 14.99 5.47 -9.11
N SER A 11 15.64 4.83 -10.09
CA SER A 11 15.24 4.90 -11.50
C SER A 11 13.83 4.33 -11.71
N LEU A 12 13.52 3.22 -11.04
CA LEU A 12 12.21 2.58 -11.10
C LEU A 12 11.12 3.51 -10.57
N ILE A 13 11.31 4.05 -9.36
CA ILE A 13 10.39 4.99 -8.72
C ILE A 13 10.22 6.24 -9.58
N GLU A 14 11.31 6.83 -10.06
CA GLU A 14 11.26 8.04 -10.91
C GLU A 14 10.49 7.78 -12.21
N SER A 15 10.74 6.65 -12.88
CA SER A 15 10.06 6.29 -14.13
C SER A 15 8.57 6.04 -13.92
N ASN A 16 8.20 5.43 -12.80
CA ASN A 16 6.82 5.10 -12.46
C ASN A 16 6.04 6.33 -11.97
N GLU A 17 6.67 7.21 -11.18
CA GLU A 17 6.01 8.38 -10.59
C GLU A 17 5.97 9.61 -11.51
N LEU A 18 7.00 9.84 -12.34
CA LEU A 18 7.15 11.09 -13.08
C LEU A 18 6.98 10.96 -14.59
N ARG A 19 7.28 9.78 -15.17
CA ARG A 19 7.37 9.63 -16.64
C ARG A 19 6.27 8.79 -17.26
N LEU A 20 5.53 8.00 -16.47
CA LEU A 20 4.49 7.10 -16.97
C LEU A 20 4.99 6.21 -18.12
N SER A 21 6.29 5.95 -18.16
CA SER A 21 6.96 5.24 -19.24
C SER A 21 6.88 3.73 -19.02
N LEU A 22 6.81 2.95 -20.10
CA LEU A 22 6.86 1.50 -20.02
C LEU A 22 8.15 1.05 -19.32
N LEU A 23 8.00 0.36 -18.20
CA LEU A 23 9.12 -0.13 -17.36
C LEU A 23 10.08 -1.07 -18.11
N GLN A 24 9.61 -1.71 -19.19
CA GLN A 24 10.42 -2.50 -20.11
C GLN A 24 11.44 -1.67 -20.91
N GLU A 25 11.28 -0.36 -20.99
CA GLU A 25 12.20 0.54 -21.67
C GLU A 25 13.21 1.19 -20.69
N ASN A 26 13.05 0.98 -19.38
CA ASN A 26 13.96 1.53 -18.38
C ASN A 26 15.27 0.72 -18.32
N LEU A 27 16.16 0.99 -19.28
CA LEU A 27 17.48 0.35 -19.40
C LEU A 27 18.34 0.54 -18.15
N VAL A 28 18.21 1.68 -17.47
CA VAL A 28 18.96 1.97 -16.23
C VAL A 28 18.53 1.03 -15.12
N TYR A 29 17.22 0.86 -14.92
CA TYR A 29 16.67 -0.11 -13.97
C TYR A 29 17.16 -1.52 -14.30
N GLN A 30 16.92 -1.99 -15.54
CA GLN A 30 17.24 -3.36 -15.94
C GLN A 30 18.72 -3.71 -15.81
N ALA A 31 19.60 -2.79 -16.21
CA ALA A 31 21.04 -3.00 -16.13
C ALA A 31 21.51 -3.12 -14.67
N ASN A 32 21.03 -2.22 -13.80
CA ASN A 32 21.43 -2.23 -12.38
C ASN A 32 20.80 -3.41 -11.63
N TYR A 33 19.53 -3.75 -11.87
CA TYR A 33 18.87 -4.93 -11.29
C TYR A 33 19.62 -6.22 -11.64
N LYS A 34 19.96 -6.43 -12.93
CA LYS A 34 20.73 -7.60 -13.38
C LYS A 34 22.13 -7.65 -12.75
N ARG A 35 22.80 -6.52 -12.55
CA ARG A 35 24.11 -6.45 -11.87
C ARG A 35 24.01 -6.87 -10.41
N VAL A 36 22.96 -6.44 -9.71
CA VAL A 36 22.68 -6.88 -8.32
C VAL A 36 22.53 -8.40 -8.26
N ILE A 37 21.70 -9.00 -9.12
CA ILE A 37 21.52 -10.46 -9.17
C ILE A 37 22.86 -11.17 -9.44
N ARG A 38 23.65 -10.69 -10.40
CA ARG A 38 24.98 -11.27 -10.69
C ARG A 38 25.94 -11.22 -9.50
N HIS A 39 25.91 -10.13 -8.73
CA HIS A 39 26.73 -10.02 -7.53
C HIS A 39 26.30 -11.01 -6.45
N LEU A 40 24.99 -11.22 -6.27
CA LEU A 40 24.45 -12.21 -5.34
C LEU A 40 24.80 -13.65 -5.74
N THR A 41 24.91 -13.94 -7.03
CA THR A 41 25.27 -15.27 -7.56
C THR A 41 26.77 -15.46 -7.80
N SER A 42 27.61 -14.49 -7.43
CA SER A 42 29.06 -14.57 -7.64
C SER A 42 29.76 -15.47 -6.61
N ALA A 43 30.98 -15.94 -6.91
CA ALA A 43 31.73 -16.85 -6.05
C ALA A 43 32.08 -16.28 -4.66
N LYS A 44 32.03 -14.95 -4.49
CA LYS A 44 32.24 -14.30 -3.19
C LYS A 44 30.88 -14.09 -2.52
N VAL A 45 30.61 -14.87 -1.48
CA VAL A 45 29.38 -14.75 -0.69
C VAL A 45 29.31 -13.35 -0.06
N PRO A 46 28.30 -12.52 -0.37
CA PRO A 46 28.11 -11.23 0.29
C PRO A 46 27.82 -11.43 1.78
N SER A 47 28.16 -10.45 2.63
CA SER A 47 27.76 -10.51 4.04
C SER A 47 26.24 -10.40 4.21
N THR A 48 25.73 -10.91 5.33
CA THR A 48 24.30 -11.15 5.54
C THR A 48 23.45 -9.90 5.40
N GLU A 49 23.91 -8.76 5.94
CA GLU A 49 23.24 -7.47 5.84
C GLU A 49 22.99 -7.06 4.38
N TYR A 50 23.92 -7.35 3.48
CA TYR A 50 23.78 -7.01 2.08
C TYR A 50 22.78 -7.92 1.36
N ILE A 51 22.73 -9.19 1.71
CA ILE A 51 21.74 -10.12 1.15
C ILE A 51 20.34 -9.71 1.62
N LEU A 52 20.19 -9.35 2.89
CA LEU A 52 18.92 -8.87 3.45
C LEU A 52 18.46 -7.56 2.78
N MET A 53 19.35 -6.60 2.58
CA MET A 53 19.04 -5.39 1.79
C MET A 53 18.64 -5.73 0.35
N ALA A 54 19.34 -6.68 -0.28
CA ALA A 54 19.00 -7.13 -1.62
C ALA A 54 17.58 -7.69 -1.70
N CYS A 55 17.24 -8.59 -0.76
CA CYS A 55 15.90 -9.16 -0.65
C CYS A 55 14.83 -8.06 -0.55
N LEU A 56 15.01 -7.05 0.30
CA LEU A 56 14.06 -5.94 0.44
C LEU A 56 13.94 -5.11 -0.85
N LEU A 57 15.06 -4.72 -1.45
CA LEU A 57 15.07 -3.82 -2.60
C LEU A 57 14.61 -4.50 -3.90
N LEU A 58 14.97 -5.77 -4.10
CA LEU A 58 14.47 -6.57 -5.22
C LEU A 58 12.98 -6.83 -5.05
N ALA A 59 12.52 -7.17 -3.84
CA ALA A 59 11.10 -7.28 -3.56
C ALA A 59 10.36 -5.98 -3.90
N CYS A 60 10.86 -4.82 -3.45
CA CYS A 60 10.28 -3.52 -3.83
C CYS A 60 10.21 -3.33 -5.35
N CYS A 61 11.26 -3.70 -6.08
CA CYS A 61 11.27 -3.61 -7.53
C CYS A 61 10.19 -4.49 -8.16
N ASP A 62 10.12 -5.75 -7.75
CA ASP A 62 9.15 -6.70 -8.28
C ASP A 62 7.72 -6.29 -7.92
N PHE A 63 7.48 -5.73 -6.73
CA PHE A 63 6.18 -5.17 -6.35
C PHE A 63 5.79 -3.96 -7.18
N CYS A 64 6.75 -3.08 -7.51
CA CYS A 64 6.52 -1.97 -8.43
C CYS A 64 6.21 -2.45 -9.86
N LEU A 65 6.70 -3.63 -10.24
CA LEU A 65 6.38 -4.30 -11.50
C LEU A 65 5.11 -5.18 -11.43
N GLY A 66 4.50 -5.31 -10.24
CA GLY A 66 3.42 -6.27 -9.94
C GLY A 66 3.79 -7.74 -10.06
N GLU A 67 5.08 -8.06 -10.15
CA GLU A 67 5.63 -9.41 -10.11
C GLU A 67 5.63 -9.92 -8.67
N PHE A 68 4.44 -10.07 -8.14
CA PHE A 68 4.28 -10.21 -6.71
C PHE A 68 4.88 -11.49 -6.14
N GLN A 69 4.66 -12.62 -6.83
CA GLN A 69 5.14 -13.91 -6.38
C GLN A 69 6.67 -13.89 -6.25
N THR A 70 7.35 -13.31 -7.23
CA THR A 70 8.80 -13.08 -7.21
C THR A 70 9.20 -12.20 -6.02
N GLY A 71 8.53 -11.07 -5.84
CA GLY A 71 8.84 -10.19 -4.71
C GLY A 71 8.60 -10.86 -3.34
N MET A 72 7.59 -11.71 -3.20
CA MET A 72 7.33 -12.46 -1.97
C MET A 72 8.34 -13.60 -1.76
N GLN A 73 8.83 -14.20 -2.83
CA GLN A 73 9.96 -15.13 -2.74
C GLN A 73 11.20 -14.42 -2.19
N HIS A 74 11.47 -13.18 -2.59
CA HIS A 74 12.55 -12.38 -2.00
C HIS A 74 12.33 -12.09 -0.52
N ILE A 75 11.11 -11.70 -0.11
CA ILE A 75 10.77 -11.47 1.31
C ILE A 75 10.91 -12.75 2.12
N THR A 76 10.33 -13.85 1.67
CA THR A 76 10.36 -15.15 2.37
C THR A 76 11.79 -15.68 2.49
N SER A 77 12.59 -15.55 1.43
CA SER A 77 14.02 -15.89 1.46
C SER A 77 14.78 -15.03 2.45
N GLY A 78 14.51 -13.72 2.46
CA GLY A 78 15.12 -12.78 3.41
C GLY A 78 14.78 -13.11 4.86
N ILE A 79 13.53 -13.47 5.16
CA ILE A 79 13.08 -13.90 6.49
C ILE A 79 13.83 -15.17 6.93
N ARG A 80 13.96 -16.17 6.06
CA ARG A 80 14.72 -17.41 6.37
C ARG A 80 16.19 -17.11 6.69
N ILE A 81 16.80 -16.20 5.94
CA ILE A 81 18.20 -15.78 6.17
C ILE A 81 18.32 -15.03 7.49
N LEU A 82 17.39 -14.12 7.78
CA LEU A 82 17.35 -13.35 9.01
C LEU A 82 17.17 -14.25 10.25
N ASP A 83 16.30 -15.25 10.16
CA ASP A 83 16.09 -16.25 11.22
C ASP A 83 17.35 -17.10 11.44
N GLY A 84 18.00 -17.55 10.36
CA GLY A 84 19.26 -18.29 10.43
C GLY A 84 20.38 -17.48 11.08
N TRP A 85 20.52 -16.21 10.67
CA TRP A 85 21.46 -15.26 11.26
C TRP A 85 21.19 -15.04 12.74
N TYR A 86 19.92 -14.87 13.14
CA TYR A 86 19.56 -14.65 14.53
C TYR A 86 19.95 -15.83 15.43
N ARG A 87 19.80 -17.06 14.94
CA ARG A 87 20.28 -18.26 15.66
C ARG A 87 21.79 -18.26 15.84
N SER A 88 22.56 -17.86 14.83
CA SER A 88 24.02 -17.71 14.94
C SER A 88 24.43 -16.59 15.90
N TYR A 89 23.68 -15.49 15.91
CA TYR A 89 23.86 -14.40 16.86
C TYR A 89 23.64 -14.86 18.31
N LEU A 90 22.60 -15.66 18.59
CA LEU A 90 22.39 -16.24 19.93
C LEU A 90 23.53 -17.17 20.37
N MET A 91 24.31 -17.72 19.44
CA MET A 91 25.50 -18.53 19.70
C MET A 91 26.80 -17.71 19.80
N ASN A 92 26.72 -16.37 19.88
CA ASN A 92 27.87 -15.45 19.92
C ASN A 92 28.85 -15.58 18.74
N LYS A 93 28.36 -15.96 17.55
CA LYS A 93 29.18 -16.15 16.34
C LYS A 93 29.21 -14.94 15.40
N VAL A 94 28.72 -13.77 15.83
CA VAL A 94 28.47 -12.60 14.96
C VAL A 94 29.13 -11.35 15.54
N THR A 95 29.57 -10.44 14.68
CA THR A 95 30.23 -9.18 15.08
C THR A 95 29.22 -8.11 15.55
N THR A 96 29.65 -7.17 16.40
CA THR A 96 28.77 -6.12 16.96
C THR A 96 28.21 -5.15 15.91
N GLN A 97 28.97 -4.85 14.85
CA GLN A 97 28.55 -3.90 13.82
C GLN A 97 27.45 -4.47 12.91
N GLU A 98 27.54 -5.75 12.56
CA GLU A 98 26.49 -6.47 11.81
C GLU A 98 25.19 -6.55 12.62
N VAL A 99 25.30 -6.77 13.93
CA VAL A 99 24.15 -6.85 14.85
C VAL A 99 23.35 -5.57 14.87
N ASN A 100 24.02 -4.42 14.97
CA ASN A 100 23.35 -3.12 15.00
C ASN A 100 22.56 -2.90 13.71
N LEU A 101 23.21 -2.96 12.54
CA LEU A 101 22.54 -2.71 11.26
C LEU A 101 21.35 -3.67 11.03
N ILE A 102 21.52 -4.96 11.33
CA ILE A 102 20.48 -5.94 11.08
C ILE A 102 19.30 -5.76 12.05
N LEU A 103 19.55 -5.63 13.36
CA LEU A 103 18.46 -5.55 14.35
C LEU A 103 17.79 -4.17 14.41
N THR A 104 18.51 -3.07 14.16
CA THR A 104 17.94 -1.71 14.26
C THR A 104 17.35 -1.21 12.95
N GLU A 105 17.89 -1.61 11.80
CA GLU A 105 17.43 -1.08 10.50
C GLU A 105 16.68 -2.12 9.67
N LEU A 106 17.26 -3.31 9.46
CA LEU A 106 16.73 -4.27 8.49
C LEU A 106 15.58 -5.12 9.03
N ALA A 107 15.72 -5.65 10.24
CA ALA A 107 14.70 -6.50 10.88
C ALA A 107 13.35 -5.76 11.08
N PRO A 108 13.30 -4.47 11.47
CA PRO A 108 12.05 -3.72 11.49
C PRO A 108 11.37 -3.61 10.13
N LEU A 109 12.14 -3.53 9.02
CA LEU A 109 11.57 -3.49 7.67
C LEU A 109 10.91 -4.82 7.32
N PHE A 110 11.56 -5.95 7.60
CA PHE A 110 10.95 -7.27 7.44
C PHE A 110 9.73 -7.46 8.34
N ALA A 111 9.79 -7.01 9.60
CA ALA A 111 8.65 -7.09 10.49
C ALA A 111 7.48 -6.23 10.03
N SER A 112 7.75 -5.05 9.48
CA SER A 112 6.71 -4.22 8.86
C SER A 112 6.07 -4.92 7.67
N VAL A 113 6.82 -5.69 6.89
CA VAL A 113 6.24 -6.52 5.82
C VAL A 113 5.41 -7.65 6.43
N VAL A 114 5.95 -8.43 7.37
CA VAL A 114 5.30 -9.57 8.04
C VAL A 114 4.00 -9.21 8.73
N GLN A 115 3.93 -8.06 9.42
CA GLN A 115 2.69 -7.58 10.04
C GLN A 115 1.58 -7.35 9.01
N LYS A 116 1.96 -7.09 7.75
CA LYS A 116 1.02 -6.89 6.65
C LYS A 116 0.69 -8.22 5.94
N ILE A 117 1.51 -9.27 6.08
CA ILE A 117 1.32 -10.57 5.41
C ILE A 117 -0.07 -11.22 5.63
N PRO A 118 -0.63 -11.24 6.85
CA PRO A 118 -1.95 -11.80 7.11
C PRO A 118 -3.08 -11.12 6.32
N THR A 119 -2.93 -9.85 5.96
CA THR A 119 -3.89 -9.14 5.11
C THR A 119 -3.88 -9.62 3.65
N TYR A 120 -3.07 -10.62 3.31
CA TYR A 120 -3.03 -11.23 1.97
C TYR A 120 -3.47 -12.69 1.98
N GLY A 121 -3.90 -13.22 3.12
CA GLY A 121 -4.16 -14.66 3.30
C GLY A 121 -2.89 -15.51 3.39
N LEU A 122 -1.72 -14.87 3.45
CA LEU A 122 -0.44 -15.53 3.64
C LEU A 122 -0.12 -15.64 5.13
N SER A 123 0.64 -16.68 5.47
CA SER A 123 1.19 -16.88 6.82
C SER A 123 2.69 -17.06 6.73
N VAL A 124 3.42 -15.97 6.97
CA VAL A 124 4.88 -15.97 7.12
C VAL A 124 5.19 -15.21 8.39
N GLY A 125 5.97 -15.82 9.28
CA GLY A 125 6.36 -15.22 10.56
C GLY A 125 7.86 -15.00 10.64
N LEU A 126 8.27 -13.99 11.41
CA LEU A 126 9.64 -13.85 11.89
C LEU A 126 9.86 -14.65 13.16
N HIS A 127 11.11 -15.02 13.43
CA HIS A 127 11.46 -15.63 14.70
C HIS A 127 10.98 -14.77 15.90
N PRO A 128 10.28 -15.34 16.90
CA PRO A 128 9.70 -14.58 18.01
C PRO A 128 10.73 -13.76 18.79
N GLY A 129 11.94 -14.29 18.96
CA GLY A 129 13.04 -13.58 19.61
C GLY A 129 13.50 -12.32 18.86
N ILE A 130 13.34 -12.27 17.54
CA ILE A 130 13.59 -11.06 16.76
C ILE A 130 12.47 -10.06 17.06
N MET A 131 11.21 -10.49 16.94
CA MET A 131 10.04 -9.64 17.22
C MET A 131 10.09 -8.99 18.61
N LEU A 132 10.56 -9.72 19.62
CA LEU A 132 10.73 -9.20 20.99
C LEU A 132 11.84 -8.14 21.11
N LYS A 133 12.83 -8.14 20.22
CA LYS A 133 13.91 -7.14 20.19
C LYS A 133 13.57 -5.91 19.37
N LEU A 134 12.55 -6.00 18.53
CA LEU A 134 12.11 -4.86 17.72
C LEU A 134 11.32 -3.92 18.61
N VAL A 135 11.89 -2.74 18.87
CA VAL A 135 11.12 -1.63 19.41
C VAL A 135 10.30 -1.07 18.25
N PRO A 136 8.96 -1.08 18.31
CA PRO A 136 8.17 -0.43 17.28
C PRO A 136 8.51 1.06 17.30
N SER A 137 9.14 1.59 16.24
CA SER A 137 9.22 3.03 16.08
C SER A 137 7.79 3.56 15.92
N ARG A 138 7.36 4.30 16.95
CA ARG A 138 6.10 5.05 17.05
C ARG A 138 6.36 6.55 16.95
N GLU A 139 7.53 6.93 16.42
CA GLU A 139 7.88 8.32 16.19
C GLU A 139 6.86 8.96 15.24
N LEU A 140 6.40 10.15 15.61
CA LEU A 140 5.52 10.92 14.77
C LEU A 140 6.29 11.41 13.54
N PRO A 141 5.72 11.29 12.34
CA PRO A 141 6.35 11.81 11.14
C PRO A 141 6.51 13.32 11.30
N HIS A 142 7.71 13.84 11.01
CA HIS A 142 7.94 15.27 10.97
C HIS A 142 7.13 15.89 9.81
N VAL A 143 6.23 16.82 10.16
CA VAL A 143 5.47 17.60 9.17
C VAL A 143 6.08 19.00 9.08
N PRO A 144 6.69 19.39 7.95
CA PRO A 144 7.22 20.73 7.77
C PRO A 144 6.09 21.75 7.64
N LYS A 145 6.37 23.04 7.88
CA LYS A 145 5.38 24.12 7.69
C LYS A 145 4.91 24.28 6.24
N THR A 146 5.74 23.89 5.28
CA THR A 146 5.45 23.88 3.86
C THR A 146 6.34 22.82 3.20
N PHE A 147 5.86 22.20 2.13
CA PHE A 147 6.62 21.19 1.40
C PHE A 147 7.55 21.85 0.37
N SER A 148 8.75 21.31 0.22
CA SER A 148 9.70 21.75 -0.81
C SER A 148 9.37 21.17 -2.19
N ASN A 149 8.76 19.98 -2.22
CA ASN A 149 8.40 19.27 -3.44
C ASN A 149 7.28 18.24 -3.16
N ILE A 150 6.70 17.71 -4.23
CA ILE A 150 5.58 16.76 -4.17
C ILE A 150 5.98 15.43 -3.50
N HIS A 151 7.23 14.98 -3.64
CA HIS A 151 7.69 13.72 -3.03
C HIS A 151 7.78 13.86 -1.51
N GLN A 152 8.20 15.02 -0.99
CA GLN A 152 8.19 15.28 0.45
C GLN A 152 6.76 15.22 1.01
N ALA A 153 5.80 15.83 0.31
CA ALA A 153 4.39 15.75 0.69
C ALA A 153 3.90 14.29 0.71
N ARG A 154 4.15 13.54 -0.36
CA ARG A 154 3.78 12.12 -0.45
C ARG A 154 4.38 11.29 0.69
N HIS A 155 5.69 11.44 0.92
CA HIS A 155 6.39 10.69 1.95
C HIS A 155 5.86 10.98 3.36
N THR A 156 5.60 12.25 3.67
CA THR A 156 4.98 12.64 4.94
C THR A 156 3.59 12.02 5.09
N LEU A 157 2.76 12.05 4.04
CA LEU A 157 1.43 11.44 4.04
C LEU A 157 1.49 9.92 4.27
N ASP A 158 2.40 9.22 3.58
CA ASP A 158 2.63 7.79 3.76
C ASP A 158 3.08 7.47 5.19
N GLY A 159 3.95 8.30 5.77
CA GLY A 159 4.37 8.18 7.18
C GLY A 159 3.19 8.29 8.16
N ILE A 160 2.31 9.27 7.95
CA ILE A 160 1.10 9.45 8.76
C ILE A 160 0.16 8.25 8.58
N ALA A 161 -0.07 7.80 7.35
CA ALA A 161 -0.89 6.64 7.06
C ALA A 161 -0.36 5.36 7.73
N HIS A 162 0.95 5.13 7.69
CA HIS A 162 1.56 4.00 8.38
C HIS A 162 1.37 4.06 9.90
N LEU A 163 1.46 5.24 10.51
CA LEU A 163 1.23 5.40 11.94
C LEU A 163 -0.23 5.12 12.31
N VAL A 164 -1.18 5.65 11.54
CA VAL A 164 -2.62 5.36 11.70
C VAL A 164 -2.88 3.86 11.64
N VAL A 165 -2.32 3.19 10.63
CA VAL A 165 -2.44 1.73 10.48
C VAL A 165 -1.86 1.01 11.70
N LYS A 166 -0.65 1.35 12.14
CA LYS A 166 -0.01 0.71 13.31
C LYS A 166 -0.86 0.85 14.58
N LEU A 167 -1.38 2.03 14.86
CA LEU A 167 -2.22 2.29 16.05
C LEU A 167 -3.53 1.50 16.04
N MET A 168 -4.04 1.17 14.84
CA MET A 168 -5.24 0.38 14.67
C MET A 168 -5.02 -1.15 14.76
N HIS A 169 -3.78 -1.65 14.75
CA HIS A 169 -3.50 -3.09 14.85
C HIS A 169 -3.35 -3.53 16.33
N PRO A 170 -4.02 -4.61 16.78
CA PRO A 170 -3.78 -5.21 18.09
C PRO A 170 -2.42 -5.93 18.17
N PRO A 171 -1.78 -6.04 19.36
CA PRO A 171 -2.19 -5.47 20.64
C PRO A 171 -1.41 -4.18 20.86
N THR A 172 -1.84 -3.07 20.25
CA THR A 172 -1.28 -1.78 20.66
C THR A 172 -1.79 -1.47 22.06
N ASP A 173 -0.86 -1.26 23.00
CA ASP A 173 -1.18 -0.83 24.37
C ASP A 173 -2.15 0.35 24.34
N LEU A 174 -3.35 0.16 24.90
CA LEU A 174 -4.43 1.13 24.88
C LEU A 174 -4.02 2.46 25.53
N PHE A 175 -3.12 2.44 26.53
CA PHE A 175 -2.67 3.63 27.25
C PHE A 175 -1.73 4.50 26.39
N GLU A 176 -0.73 3.89 25.75
CA GLU A 176 0.16 4.60 24.82
C GLU A 176 -0.57 5.04 23.55
N THR A 177 -1.52 4.23 23.07
CA THR A 177 -2.35 4.59 21.93
C THR A 177 -3.17 5.85 22.23
N ALA A 178 -3.76 5.94 23.43
CA ALA A 178 -4.53 7.11 23.85
C ALA A 178 -3.70 8.40 23.88
N SER A 179 -2.40 8.32 24.18
CA SER A 179 -1.51 9.51 24.21
C SER A 179 -1.02 9.94 22.81
N LEU A 180 -0.95 9.01 21.86
CA LEU A 180 -0.50 9.28 20.49
C LEU A 180 -1.63 9.79 19.56
N VAL A 181 -2.89 9.41 19.80
CA VAL A 181 -4.02 9.83 18.96
C VAL A 181 -4.17 11.35 18.84
N PRO A 182 -4.09 12.15 19.92
CA PRO A 182 -4.13 13.60 19.80
C PRO A 182 -3.00 14.16 18.93
N GLN A 183 -1.78 13.64 19.09
CA GLN A 183 -0.60 14.07 18.33
C GLN A 183 -0.70 13.67 16.85
N LEU A 184 -1.28 12.50 16.57
CA LEU A 184 -1.61 12.06 15.23
C LEU A 184 -2.62 13.01 14.56
N LYS A 185 -3.71 13.38 15.26
CA LYS A 185 -4.69 14.35 14.74
C LYS A 185 -4.04 15.69 14.41
N ILE A 186 -3.13 16.16 15.27
CA ILE A 186 -2.33 17.36 15.01
C ILE A 186 -1.48 17.18 13.74
N SER A 187 -0.81 16.04 13.58
CA SER A 187 0.04 15.75 12.41
C SER A 187 -0.76 15.69 11.11
N VAL A 188 -1.97 15.10 11.14
CA VAL A 188 -2.90 15.07 10.01
C VAL A 188 -3.31 16.50 9.61
N GLU A 189 -3.66 17.34 10.58
CA GLU A 189 -4.04 18.73 10.31
C GLU A 189 -2.86 19.60 9.85
N GLN A 190 -1.66 19.37 10.41
CA GLN A 190 -0.43 20.00 9.94
C GLN A 190 -0.12 19.63 8.49
N PHE A 191 -0.41 18.38 8.09
CA PHE A 191 -0.23 17.97 6.70
C PHE A 191 -1.12 18.78 5.76
N ARG A 192 -2.41 18.98 6.11
CA ARG A 192 -3.35 19.80 5.33
C ARG A 192 -2.82 21.21 5.13
N THR A 193 -2.43 21.87 6.21
CA THR A 193 -1.93 23.26 6.17
C THR A 193 -0.62 23.38 5.40
N ALA A 194 0.29 22.41 5.53
CA ALA A 194 1.53 22.36 4.77
C ALA A 194 1.28 22.14 3.27
N LEU A 195 0.30 21.30 2.90
CA LEU A 195 -0.10 21.05 1.52
C LEU A 195 -0.71 22.30 0.88
N GLU A 196 -1.61 22.99 1.59
CA GLU A 196 -2.21 24.25 1.13
C GLU A 196 -1.15 25.34 0.92
N SER A 197 -0.21 25.45 1.86
CA SER A 197 0.93 26.36 1.75
C SER A 197 1.78 26.04 0.52
N PHE A 198 2.11 24.77 0.30
CA PHE A 198 2.85 24.32 -0.89
C PHE A 198 2.08 24.64 -2.18
N GLU A 199 0.78 24.32 -2.25
CA GLU A 199 -0.06 24.61 -3.41
C GLU A 199 -0.13 26.10 -3.75
N SER A 200 -0.22 26.97 -2.74
CA SER A 200 -0.28 28.42 -2.92
C SER A 200 0.99 29.02 -3.52
N GLN A 201 2.13 28.35 -3.32
CA GLN A 201 3.44 28.76 -3.83
C GLN A 201 3.74 28.20 -5.22
N LEU A 202 2.92 27.26 -5.72
CA LEU A 202 3.12 26.67 -7.04
C LEU A 202 2.69 27.64 -8.16
N PRO A 203 3.54 27.86 -9.19
CA PRO A 203 3.11 28.53 -10.41
C PRO A 203 1.92 27.80 -11.05
N PRO A 204 0.95 28.52 -11.67
CA PRO A 204 -0.27 27.90 -12.22
C PRO A 204 -0.01 26.69 -13.12
N LYS A 205 0.95 26.80 -14.05
CA LYS A 205 1.34 25.69 -14.94
C LYS A 205 1.86 24.45 -14.20
N LYS A 206 2.57 24.63 -13.08
CA LYS A 206 3.07 23.51 -12.27
C LYS A 206 1.93 22.92 -11.44
N ARG A 207 1.07 23.76 -10.87
CA ARG A 207 -0.13 23.32 -10.15
C ARG A 207 -1.01 22.45 -11.03
N ASP A 208 -1.31 22.92 -12.25
CA ASP A 208 -2.09 22.15 -13.21
C ASP A 208 -1.46 20.77 -13.44
N ARG A 209 -0.16 20.68 -13.68
CA ARG A 209 0.53 19.39 -13.92
C ARG A 209 0.44 18.43 -12.73
N LEU A 210 0.38 18.95 -11.50
CA LEU A 210 0.33 18.16 -10.29
C LEU A 210 -1.10 17.91 -9.78
N GLU A 211 -2.13 18.46 -10.42
CA GLU A 211 -3.50 18.47 -9.90
C GLU A 211 -4.03 17.08 -9.55
N VAL A 212 -3.75 16.05 -10.35
CA VAL A 212 -4.16 14.67 -10.06
C VAL A 212 -3.57 14.19 -8.71
N TRP A 213 -2.28 14.43 -8.50
CA TRP A 213 -1.58 14.04 -7.27
C TRP A 213 -2.04 14.87 -6.07
N LEU A 214 -2.27 16.16 -6.26
CA LEU A 214 -2.81 17.04 -5.21
C LEU A 214 -4.22 16.61 -4.80
N SER A 215 -5.10 16.33 -5.76
CA SER A 215 -6.43 15.74 -5.53
C SER A 215 -6.35 14.43 -4.76
N LEU A 216 -5.43 13.55 -5.15
CA LEU A 216 -5.24 12.27 -4.49
C LEU A 216 -4.76 12.44 -3.04
N MET A 217 -3.80 13.33 -2.79
CA MET A 217 -3.34 13.65 -1.43
C MET A 217 -4.46 14.22 -0.56
N ARG A 218 -5.32 15.10 -1.11
CA ARG A 218 -6.50 15.63 -0.40
C ARG A 218 -7.50 14.52 -0.06
N ALA A 219 -7.74 13.59 -0.98
CA ALA A 219 -8.61 12.44 -0.72
C ALA A 219 -8.06 11.56 0.41
N HIS A 220 -6.77 11.19 0.36
CA HIS A 220 -6.12 10.43 1.42
C HIS A 220 -6.12 11.15 2.77
N HIS A 221 -5.81 12.45 2.79
CA HIS A 221 -5.85 13.27 3.99
C HIS A 221 -7.23 13.21 4.66
N ARG A 222 -8.32 13.32 3.88
CA ARG A 222 -9.68 13.20 4.41
C ARG A 222 -9.92 11.83 5.01
N VAL A 223 -9.47 10.77 4.36
CA VAL A 223 -9.63 9.43 4.95
C VAL A 223 -8.86 9.31 6.27
N LEU A 224 -7.61 9.76 6.31
CA LEU A 224 -6.80 9.76 7.53
C LEU A 224 -7.47 10.57 8.65
N THR A 225 -8.08 11.70 8.31
CA THR A 225 -8.85 12.54 9.25
C THR A 225 -10.03 11.77 9.84
N ILE A 226 -10.84 11.14 8.99
CA ILE A 226 -11.99 10.34 9.42
C ILE A 226 -11.51 9.17 10.28
N THR A 227 -10.53 8.40 9.81
CA THR A 227 -9.99 7.23 10.52
C THR A 227 -9.42 7.60 11.88
N ALA A 228 -8.59 8.65 11.95
CA ALA A 228 -8.02 9.12 13.21
C ALA A 228 -9.08 9.69 14.18
N THR A 229 -10.22 10.17 13.66
CA THR A 229 -11.32 10.72 14.47
C THR A 229 -12.23 9.62 15.01
N VAL A 230 -12.56 8.62 14.19
CA VAL A 230 -13.39 7.47 14.59
C VAL A 230 -12.65 6.56 15.56
N PHE A 231 -11.34 6.43 15.42
CA PHE A 231 -10.51 5.66 16.35
C PHE A 231 -10.64 6.17 17.81
N PRO A 232 -10.75 5.31 18.84
CA PRO A 232 -10.58 3.84 18.85
C PRO A 232 -11.88 3.04 18.67
N ILE A 233 -12.95 3.63 18.15
CA ILE A 233 -14.22 2.92 17.98
C ILE A 233 -14.01 1.73 17.02
N PRO A 234 -14.45 0.52 17.39
CA PRO A 234 -14.34 -0.65 16.52
C PRO A 234 -15.01 -0.39 15.16
N ASN A 235 -14.40 -0.92 14.11
CA ASN A 235 -14.78 -0.68 12.72
C ASN A 235 -16.22 -1.11 12.34
N ASP A 236 -16.89 -1.89 13.19
CA ASP A 236 -18.23 -2.44 12.95
C ASP A 236 -19.35 -1.42 13.25
N PHE A 237 -19.04 -0.31 13.91
CA PHE A 237 -20.03 0.73 14.24
C PHE A 237 -20.19 1.73 13.10
N SER A 238 -21.06 1.41 12.12
CA SER A 238 -21.37 2.28 10.98
C SER A 238 -21.89 3.68 11.37
N THR A 239 -22.45 3.83 12.56
CA THR A 239 -22.95 5.12 13.08
C THR A 239 -21.83 6.13 13.32
N ALA A 240 -20.61 5.68 13.64
CA ALA A 240 -19.47 6.56 13.86
C ALA A 240 -19.05 7.33 12.60
N TYR A 241 -19.41 6.81 11.41
CA TYR A 241 -19.10 7.42 10.13
C TYR A 241 -20.17 8.41 9.63
N VAL A 242 -21.35 8.44 10.26
CA VAL A 242 -22.49 9.29 9.85
C VAL A 242 -22.16 10.78 9.79
N PRO A 243 -21.40 11.38 10.74
CA PRO A 243 -21.07 12.80 10.70
C PRO A 243 -20.22 13.22 9.48
N PHE A 244 -19.52 12.28 8.84
CA PHE A 244 -18.53 12.55 7.78
C PHE A 244 -19.12 12.52 6.36
N ARG A 245 -20.44 12.70 6.22
CA ARG A 245 -21.13 12.71 4.92
C ARG A 245 -20.45 13.62 3.90
N SER A 246 -20.20 14.86 4.29
CA SER A 246 -19.61 15.88 3.42
C SER A 246 -18.17 15.53 3.04
N ASP A 247 -17.41 14.93 3.95
CA ASP A 247 -16.06 14.43 3.65
C ASP A 247 -16.07 13.28 2.64
N PHE A 248 -17.00 12.33 2.75
CA PHE A 248 -17.15 11.26 1.77
C PHE A 248 -17.49 11.79 0.38
N GLU A 249 -18.42 12.75 0.29
CA GLU A 249 -18.77 13.39 -0.99
C GLU A 249 -17.56 14.15 -1.57
N ALA A 250 -16.83 14.90 -0.74
CA ALA A 250 -15.64 15.63 -1.16
C ALA A 250 -14.50 14.71 -1.63
N ILE A 251 -14.33 13.53 -1.02
CA ILE A 251 -13.40 12.51 -1.54
C ILE A 251 -13.77 12.15 -2.98
N LEU A 252 -15.04 11.87 -3.27
CA LEU A 252 -15.47 11.49 -4.63
C LEU A 252 -15.31 12.64 -5.63
N ASP A 253 -15.49 13.87 -5.18
CA ASP A 253 -15.33 15.05 -6.03
C ASP A 253 -13.86 15.30 -6.41
N GLU A 254 -12.89 14.95 -5.54
CA GLU A 254 -11.48 14.95 -5.93
C GLU A 254 -11.19 14.00 -7.09
N TYR A 255 -11.84 12.84 -7.13
CA TYR A 255 -11.69 11.86 -8.21
C TYR A 255 -12.40 12.29 -9.49
N ALA A 256 -13.59 12.90 -9.37
CA ALA A 256 -14.35 13.37 -10.52
C ALA A 256 -13.57 14.36 -11.39
N LYS A 257 -12.70 15.19 -10.78
CA LYS A 257 -11.85 16.17 -11.48
C LYS A 257 -10.97 15.57 -12.57
N PHE A 258 -10.50 14.33 -12.39
CA PHE A 258 -9.59 13.68 -13.34
C PHE A 258 -10.14 12.41 -13.99
N ILE A 259 -11.17 11.78 -13.43
CA ILE A 259 -11.85 10.61 -14.04
C ILE A 259 -12.93 11.05 -15.04
N LEU A 260 -13.71 12.10 -14.75
CA LEU A 260 -14.91 12.45 -15.52
C LEU A 260 -14.77 13.70 -16.40
N VAL A 261 -13.90 14.66 -16.05
CA VAL A 261 -13.91 16.01 -16.63
C VAL A 261 -12.60 16.38 -17.37
N GLY A 262 -11.57 15.53 -17.34
CA GLY A 262 -10.23 15.94 -17.76
C GLY A 262 -9.87 15.63 -19.23
N PRO A 263 -9.23 16.57 -19.97
CA PRO A 263 -8.39 16.28 -21.15
C PRO A 263 -7.18 15.38 -20.84
N ARG A 264 -6.99 15.03 -19.55
CA ARG A 264 -5.98 14.12 -18.99
C ARG A 264 -6.54 12.75 -18.62
N ALA A 265 -7.79 12.43 -18.99
CA ALA A 265 -8.28 11.05 -19.01
C ALA A 265 -7.27 10.14 -19.72
N THR A 266 -6.61 10.64 -20.77
CA THR A 266 -5.49 10.02 -21.50
C THR A 266 -4.30 9.58 -20.64
N ILE A 267 -4.03 10.20 -19.48
CA ILE A 267 -2.99 9.71 -18.58
C ILE A 267 -3.37 8.32 -18.07
N LEU A 268 -4.63 8.16 -17.60
CA LEU A 268 -5.19 6.91 -17.05
C LEU A 268 -5.78 5.96 -18.11
N THR A 269 -6.06 6.46 -19.32
CA THR A 269 -6.85 5.75 -20.36
C THR A 269 -6.17 5.68 -21.72
N GLN A 270 -4.86 5.93 -21.85
CA GLN A 270 -4.17 5.64 -23.11
C GLN A 270 -4.28 4.14 -23.42
N PRO A 271 -4.96 3.74 -24.51
CA PRO A 271 -4.81 2.39 -25.04
C PRO A 271 -3.40 2.34 -25.64
N ALA A 272 -2.62 1.33 -25.28
CA ALA A 272 -1.44 0.98 -26.05
C ALA A 272 -1.88 0.82 -27.51
N MET A 273 -1.48 1.73 -28.40
CA MET A 273 -1.69 1.62 -29.84
C MET A 273 -0.68 0.63 -30.44
N SER A 274 -0.68 -0.57 -29.86
CA SER A 274 -0.03 -1.81 -30.27
C SER A 274 -0.65 -2.90 -29.40
N SER A 275 -0.82 -4.10 -29.94
CA SER A 275 -1.59 -5.25 -29.42
C SER A 275 -1.19 -5.81 -28.04
N ASP A 276 -1.13 -4.96 -27.02
CA ASP A 276 -0.61 -5.20 -25.67
C ASP A 276 -1.48 -4.47 -24.62
N ALA A 277 -2.77 -4.32 -24.94
CA ALA A 277 -3.76 -3.49 -24.23
C ALA A 277 -4.13 -3.95 -22.81
N ASP A 278 -3.42 -4.91 -22.22
CA ASP A 278 -3.73 -5.50 -20.92
C ASP A 278 -2.86 -5.02 -19.75
N ARG A 279 -1.93 -4.08 -19.99
CA ARG A 279 -1.09 -3.56 -18.91
C ARG A 279 -1.71 -2.35 -18.23
N LEU A 280 -2.60 -2.65 -17.29
CA LEU A 280 -3.12 -1.74 -16.27
C LEU A 280 -1.98 -0.83 -15.78
N GLN A 281 -2.20 0.48 -15.85
CA GLN A 281 -1.17 1.46 -15.51
C GLN A 281 -0.86 1.40 -14.02
N TRP A 282 0.43 1.27 -13.72
CA TRP A 282 0.99 1.02 -12.40
C TRP A 282 0.95 2.28 -11.54
N HIS A 283 -0.09 2.43 -10.73
CA HIS A 283 -0.25 3.60 -9.88
C HIS A 283 -0.43 3.19 -8.42
N SER A 284 -0.17 4.10 -7.49
CA SER A 284 -0.33 3.81 -6.05
C SER A 284 -1.08 4.95 -5.39
N GLY A 285 -2.18 4.63 -4.71
CA GLY A 285 -2.99 5.55 -3.90
C GLY A 285 -4.42 5.80 -4.41
N PHE A 286 -4.73 5.50 -5.67
CA PHE A 286 -6.04 5.71 -6.30
C PHE A 286 -7.14 4.80 -5.74
N ILE A 287 -6.85 3.53 -5.46
CA ILE A 287 -7.86 2.58 -4.96
C ILE A 287 -8.31 2.91 -3.52
N PRO A 288 -7.40 3.17 -2.55
CA PRO A 288 -7.78 3.29 -1.15
C PRO A 288 -8.90 4.25 -0.77
N PRO A 289 -8.86 5.53 -1.17
CA PRO A 289 -9.93 6.45 -0.78
C PRO A 289 -11.31 6.04 -1.31
N LEU A 290 -11.39 5.53 -2.54
CA LEU A 290 -12.66 5.07 -3.08
C LEU A 290 -13.15 3.78 -2.42
N PHE A 291 -12.25 2.83 -2.13
CA PHE A 291 -12.60 1.61 -1.40
C PHE A 291 -13.12 1.94 0.01
N PHE A 292 -12.48 2.89 0.68
CA PHE A 292 -12.94 3.38 1.98
C PHE A 292 -14.34 3.99 1.91
N VAL A 293 -14.62 4.85 0.93
CA VAL A 293 -15.95 5.44 0.76
C VAL A 293 -16.99 4.35 0.48
N ALA A 294 -16.68 3.40 -0.41
CA ALA A 294 -17.60 2.32 -0.78
C ALA A 294 -17.93 1.39 0.40
N THR A 295 -16.99 1.18 1.32
CA THR A 295 -17.16 0.24 2.44
C THR A 295 -17.64 0.91 3.73
N ARG A 296 -17.26 2.16 4.02
CA ARG A 296 -17.53 2.82 5.31
C ARG A 296 -18.62 3.87 5.28
N CYS A 297 -18.94 4.45 4.13
CA CYS A 297 -20.01 5.45 4.05
C CYS A 297 -21.37 4.80 4.29
N SER A 298 -22.22 5.38 5.13
CA SER A 298 -23.58 4.85 5.39
C SER A 298 -24.60 5.24 4.31
N ILE A 299 -24.24 6.09 3.34
CA ILE A 299 -25.16 6.65 2.34
C ILE A 299 -25.12 5.80 1.06
N PRO A 300 -26.21 5.12 0.68
CA PRO A 300 -26.20 4.18 -0.45
C PRO A 300 -25.74 4.79 -1.77
N HIS A 301 -26.24 5.98 -2.12
CA HIS A 301 -25.87 6.66 -3.37
C HIS A 301 -24.37 6.99 -3.43
N THR A 302 -23.80 7.49 -2.33
CA THR A 302 -22.37 7.81 -2.22
C THR A 302 -21.50 6.57 -2.36
N ARG A 303 -21.89 5.44 -1.75
CA ARG A 303 -21.19 4.15 -1.92
C ARG A 303 -21.22 3.67 -3.36
N LEU A 304 -22.38 3.76 -4.03
CA LEU A 304 -22.53 3.35 -5.44
C LEU A 304 -21.70 4.23 -6.38
N LYS A 305 -21.63 5.55 -6.14
CA LYS A 305 -20.74 6.46 -6.88
C LYS A 305 -19.27 6.05 -6.69
N ALA A 306 -18.85 5.69 -5.48
CA ALA A 306 -17.50 5.19 -5.22
C ALA A 306 -17.19 3.88 -5.96
N LEU A 307 -18.13 2.92 -5.96
CA LEU A 307 -18.01 1.68 -6.72
C LEU A 307 -17.89 1.92 -8.22
N TYR A 308 -18.70 2.82 -8.77
CA TYR A 308 -18.62 3.19 -10.19
C TYR A 308 -17.24 3.75 -10.54
N LEU A 309 -16.70 4.65 -9.71
CA LEU A 309 -15.36 5.21 -9.91
C LEU A 309 -14.27 4.13 -9.79
N LEU A 310 -14.35 3.20 -8.83
CA LEU A 310 -13.42 2.06 -8.74
C LEU A 310 -13.42 1.20 -10.00
N LYS A 311 -14.61 0.86 -10.52
CA LYS A 311 -14.76 0.09 -11.77
C LYS A 311 -14.21 0.86 -12.98
N SER A 312 -14.28 2.19 -12.94
CA SER A 312 -13.82 3.07 -14.03
C SER A 312 -12.32 3.37 -14.00
N LEU A 313 -11.66 3.26 -12.84
CA LEU A 313 -10.24 3.59 -12.68
C LEU A 313 -9.31 2.78 -13.58
N ARG A 314 -9.57 1.48 -13.76
CA ARG A 314 -8.72 0.55 -14.53
C ARG A 314 -7.23 0.66 -14.17
N VAL A 315 -6.92 0.76 -12.89
CA VAL A 315 -5.54 0.79 -12.39
C VAL A 315 -5.18 -0.51 -11.67
N GLN A 316 -3.90 -0.84 -11.70
CA GLN A 316 -3.31 -1.84 -10.84
C GLN A 316 -2.37 -1.15 -9.85
N GLU A 317 -2.69 -1.28 -8.58
CA GLU A 317 -1.91 -0.77 -7.46
C GLU A 317 -1.30 -1.93 -6.69
N LYS A 318 -0.05 -2.23 -7.03
CA LYS A 318 0.65 -3.41 -6.49
C LYS A 318 -0.18 -4.67 -6.82
N ASN A 319 -0.90 -5.19 -5.83
CA ASN A 319 -1.69 -6.43 -5.92
C ASN A 319 -3.18 -6.23 -5.89
N TRP A 320 -3.63 -4.99 -5.83
CA TRP A 320 -5.02 -4.64 -6.01
C TRP A 320 -5.19 -4.10 -7.39
N ASN A 321 -6.10 -4.69 -8.16
CA ASN A 321 -6.66 -3.98 -9.30
C ASN A 321 -7.99 -3.35 -8.87
N SER A 322 -8.33 -2.24 -9.51
CA SER A 322 -9.50 -1.45 -9.11
C SER A 322 -10.82 -2.23 -9.26
N CYS A 323 -10.85 -3.26 -10.12
CA CYS A 323 -12.01 -4.13 -10.29
C CYS A 323 -12.19 -5.13 -9.14
N ILE A 324 -11.11 -5.77 -8.67
CA ILE A 324 -11.13 -6.63 -7.47
C ILE A 324 -11.58 -5.80 -6.27
N ALA A 325 -11.02 -4.59 -6.13
CA ALA A 325 -11.41 -3.66 -5.08
C ALA A 325 -12.92 -3.35 -5.11
N ALA A 326 -13.45 -3.06 -6.29
CA ALA A 326 -14.87 -2.80 -6.47
C ALA A 326 -15.74 -4.01 -6.09
N THR A 327 -15.34 -5.22 -6.51
CA THR A 327 -16.07 -6.45 -6.20
C THR A 327 -16.05 -6.78 -4.73
N ALA A 328 -14.90 -6.63 -4.06
CA ALA A 328 -14.80 -6.79 -2.61
C ALA A 328 -15.69 -5.78 -1.85
N ALA A 329 -15.68 -4.51 -2.28
CA ALA A 329 -16.53 -3.49 -1.69
C ALA A 329 -18.02 -3.75 -1.92
N GLU A 330 -18.40 -4.21 -3.12
CA GLU A 330 -19.78 -4.59 -3.45
C GLU A 330 -20.26 -5.78 -2.60
N THR A 331 -19.39 -6.76 -2.36
CA THR A 331 -19.69 -7.87 -1.45
C THR A 331 -19.85 -7.38 0.00
N SER A 332 -18.98 -6.50 0.49
CA SER A 332 -19.11 -5.88 1.82
C SER A 332 -20.46 -5.16 1.99
N MET A 333 -20.88 -4.42 0.95
CA MET A 333 -22.18 -3.74 0.91
C MET A 333 -23.36 -4.70 1.07
N LYS A 334 -23.33 -5.84 0.39
CA LYS A 334 -24.40 -6.85 0.45
C LYS A 334 -24.53 -7.46 1.84
N HIS A 335 -23.41 -7.73 2.50
CA HIS A 335 -23.38 -8.34 3.84
C HIS A 335 -23.84 -7.40 4.95
N MET A 336 -23.59 -6.09 4.83
CA MET A 336 -24.12 -5.10 5.79
C MET A 336 -25.66 -5.01 5.80
N ASN A 337 -26.31 -5.38 4.70
CA ASN A 337 -27.76 -5.27 4.53
C ASN A 337 -28.50 -6.57 4.88
N THR A 338 -27.80 -7.66 5.21
CA THR A 338 -28.37 -8.94 5.64
C THR A 338 -28.28 -9.07 7.16
N PRO A 339 -29.40 -9.29 7.89
CA PRO A 339 -29.34 -9.61 9.32
C PRO A 339 -28.51 -10.87 9.53
N PHE A 340 -27.62 -10.88 10.53
CA PHE A 340 -26.80 -12.03 10.90
C PHE A 340 -27.69 -13.24 11.27
N GLY A 341 -28.05 -14.03 10.26
CA GLY A 341 -28.61 -15.36 10.37
C GLY A 341 -27.67 -16.31 9.63
N GLY A 342 -27.03 -17.20 10.39
CA GLY A 342 -25.88 -17.97 9.94
C GLY A 342 -26.09 -18.72 8.63
N GLN A 343 -25.29 -18.37 7.62
CA GLN A 343 -24.84 -19.31 6.61
C GLN A 343 -23.34 -19.11 6.39
N SER A 344 -22.59 -20.19 6.62
CA SER A 344 -21.17 -20.31 6.34
C SER A 344 -20.92 -20.09 4.84
N LEU A 345 -20.09 -19.12 4.47
CA LEU A 345 -19.58 -18.94 3.09
C LEU A 345 -18.51 -19.98 2.73
N ALA A 346 -18.46 -21.13 3.41
CA ALA A 346 -17.67 -22.27 2.95
C ALA A 346 -18.36 -22.84 1.70
N GLY A 347 -17.94 -22.38 0.52
CA GLY A 347 -18.33 -23.00 -0.76
C GLY A 347 -18.78 -22.08 -1.89
N GLN A 348 -18.63 -20.74 -1.81
CA GLN A 348 -18.94 -19.91 -2.98
C GLN A 348 -17.78 -19.92 -3.99
N GLU A 349 -18.04 -20.59 -5.12
CA GLU A 349 -17.18 -20.68 -6.30
C GLU A 349 -16.75 -19.30 -6.82
N ALA A 350 -15.57 -19.27 -7.45
CA ALA A 350 -14.97 -18.08 -8.05
C ALA A 350 -15.96 -17.36 -9.00
N ILE A 351 -16.30 -16.11 -8.69
CA ILE A 351 -17.21 -15.30 -9.50
C ILE A 351 -16.41 -14.63 -10.62
N THR A 352 -16.69 -15.00 -11.86
CA THR A 352 -16.20 -14.29 -13.04
C THR A 352 -16.96 -12.97 -13.17
N ILE A 353 -16.26 -11.83 -13.17
CA ILE A 353 -16.87 -10.50 -13.32
C ILE A 353 -16.97 -10.18 -14.82
N PRO A 354 -18.17 -10.15 -15.44
CA PRO A 354 -18.30 -9.85 -16.85
C PRO A 354 -17.80 -8.43 -17.15
N GLY A 355 -16.82 -8.31 -18.05
CA GLY A 355 -16.20 -7.02 -18.39
C GLY A 355 -15.03 -6.57 -17.51
N CYS A 356 -14.59 -7.39 -16.54
CA CYS A 356 -13.28 -7.18 -15.93
C CYS A 356 -12.17 -7.63 -16.89
N LEU A 357 -11.29 -6.72 -17.31
CA LEU A 357 -10.05 -7.07 -18.02
C LEU A 357 -9.13 -8.00 -17.21
N CYS A 358 -9.37 -8.12 -15.89
CA CYS A 358 -8.51 -8.83 -14.97
C CYS A 358 -8.61 -10.37 -15.03
N ASN A 359 -9.74 -10.96 -15.47
CA ASN A 359 -10.03 -12.40 -15.54
C ASN A 359 -9.48 -13.30 -14.39
N GLN A 360 -9.21 -12.73 -13.21
CA GLN A 360 -8.54 -13.39 -12.09
C GLN A 360 -9.57 -13.99 -11.11
N ARG A 361 -9.34 -15.24 -10.70
CA ARG A 361 -10.14 -15.94 -9.66
C ARG A 361 -9.60 -15.57 -8.27
N PHE A 362 -10.48 -15.17 -7.35
CA PHE A 362 -10.10 -14.78 -5.98
C PHE A 362 -10.81 -15.68 -4.94
N ASP A 363 -10.09 -16.10 -3.91
CA ASP A 363 -10.63 -16.87 -2.79
C ASP A 363 -11.28 -15.94 -1.73
N TRP A 364 -12.59 -16.06 -1.59
CA TRP A 364 -13.42 -15.21 -0.72
C TRP A 364 -13.18 -15.40 0.78
N SER A 365 -12.63 -16.54 1.20
CA SER A 365 -12.35 -16.80 2.62
C SER A 365 -11.31 -15.82 3.20
N HIS A 366 -10.36 -15.39 2.37
CA HIS A 366 -9.32 -14.41 2.70
C HIS A 366 -9.81 -12.95 2.60
N VAL A 367 -10.78 -12.66 1.72
CA VAL A 367 -11.42 -11.33 1.59
C VAL A 367 -12.24 -10.96 2.81
N ARG A 368 -12.88 -11.94 3.47
CA ARG A 368 -13.73 -11.69 4.63
C ARG A 368 -12.96 -11.01 5.77
N HIS A 369 -11.81 -11.57 6.15
CA HIS A 369 -10.97 -10.99 7.21
C HIS A 369 -10.52 -9.56 6.84
N LEU A 370 -10.19 -9.32 5.56
CA LEU A 370 -9.88 -8.00 5.02
C LEU A 370 -11.05 -7.01 5.11
N ILE A 371 -12.25 -7.41 4.70
CA ILE A 371 -13.44 -6.55 4.76
C ILE A 371 -13.78 -6.19 6.22
N GLU A 372 -13.69 -7.16 7.13
CA GLU A 372 -14.04 -7.02 8.54
C GLU A 372 -13.00 -6.16 9.30
N THR A 373 -11.70 -6.43 9.12
CA THR A 373 -10.66 -5.73 9.88
C THR A 373 -10.21 -4.42 9.24
N SER A 374 -10.24 -4.30 7.90
CA SER A 374 -9.30 -3.42 7.20
C SER A 374 -9.91 -2.27 6.37
N GLY A 375 -11.19 -1.92 6.43
CA GLY A 375 -11.84 -0.99 5.46
C GLY A 375 -11.07 0.22 4.84
N TYR A 376 -10.17 0.94 5.54
CA TYR A 376 -9.16 1.83 4.90
C TYR A 376 -7.79 1.15 4.69
N GLN A 377 -7.38 0.37 5.69
CA GLN A 377 -6.14 -0.40 5.75
C GLN A 377 -5.98 -1.38 4.57
N GLY A 378 -7.01 -2.10 4.13
CA GLY A 378 -6.92 -3.09 3.05
C GLY A 378 -6.58 -2.51 1.69
N ALA A 379 -6.79 -1.20 1.51
CA ALA A 379 -6.46 -0.54 0.26
C ALA A 379 -5.30 0.46 0.39
N THR A 380 -5.01 1.00 1.58
CA THR A 380 -3.80 1.85 1.82
C THR A 380 -2.60 1.08 2.29
N MET A 381 -2.79 -0.09 2.88
CA MET A 381 -1.68 -0.98 3.13
C MET A 381 -1.21 -1.49 1.79
N THR A 382 0.10 -1.33 1.57
CA THR A 382 0.85 -2.14 0.61
C THR A 382 0.35 -3.55 0.78
N LEU A 383 -0.39 -4.08 -0.19
CA LEU A 383 -0.71 -5.49 -0.21
C LEU A 383 0.22 -6.24 -1.14
N LEU A 384 0.73 -7.35 -0.65
CA LEU A 384 1.67 -8.27 -1.27
C LEU A 384 0.85 -9.54 -1.55
N ALA A 385 0.39 -9.74 -2.79
CA ALA A 385 -0.66 -10.66 -3.24
C ALA A 385 -0.63 -12.09 -2.69
N ASP A 386 -1.64 -12.85 -3.07
CA ASP A 386 -1.45 -14.24 -3.41
C ASP A 386 -2.41 -14.56 -4.54
N CYS A 387 -1.91 -15.22 -5.58
CA CYS A 387 -2.71 -15.93 -6.57
C CYS A 387 -1.78 -16.93 -7.25
N THR A 388 -1.87 -18.17 -6.79
CA THR A 388 -1.28 -19.34 -7.41
C THR A 388 -2.13 -19.75 -8.61
N CYS A 389 -1.53 -19.74 -9.81
CA CYS A 389 -1.96 -20.64 -10.87
C CYS A 389 -0.83 -21.63 -11.11
N ALA A 390 -1.02 -22.83 -10.56
CA ALA A 390 -0.27 -24.01 -10.92
C ALA A 390 -0.45 -24.28 -12.43
N MET A 391 0.67 -24.43 -13.13
CA MET A 391 0.70 -25.03 -14.45
C MET A 391 0.14 -26.45 -14.38
N GLY A 392 -0.77 -26.80 -15.29
CA GLY A 392 -1.31 -28.14 -15.42
C GLY A 392 -1.94 -28.37 -16.78
N ARG A 393 -1.06 -28.67 -17.75
CA ARG A 393 -1.24 -29.36 -19.06
C ARG A 393 -2.37 -28.94 -19.99
#